data_AF-A0A326RN07-F1
#
_entry.id   AF-A0A326RN07-F1
#
_cell.length_a   1.000
_cell.length_b   1.000
_cell.length_c   1.000
_cell.angle_alpha   90.00
_cell.angle_beta   90.00
_cell.angle_gamma   90.00
#
_symmetry.space_group_name_H-M   'P 1'
#
loop_
_entity.id
_entity.type
_entity.pdbx_description
1 polymer ?
#
loop_
_entity_poly.entity_id
_entity_poly.type
_entity_poly.pdbx_seq_one_letter_code
_entity_poly.pdbx_strand_id
1 'polypeptide(L)' 'MTTLDLKKHLIQRISEIEDTAFLEAIKTILDSKSQILHLTAEQRAEIKQSQEQIKQGLFINQDKLDEEFEKWASEN' A
#
# COMPACT_ATOMS: atom_id res chain seq x y z
N MET A 1 -19.82 5.40 27.72
CA MET A 1 -18.61 5.89 27.03
C MET A 1 -18.77 5.58 25.56
N THR A 2 -18.82 6.60 24.71
CA THR A 2 -18.91 6.40 23.25
C THR A 2 -17.53 6.11 22.67
N THR A 3 -17.47 5.59 21.44
CA THR A 3 -16.20 5.42 20.71
C THR A 3 -15.42 6.73 20.58
N LEU A 4 -16.12 7.86 20.49
CA LEU A 4 -15.51 9.18 20.44
C LEU A 4 -14.83 9.55 21.76
N ASP A 5 -15.50 9.28 22.88
CA ASP A 5 -14.97 9.57 24.22
C ASP A 5 -13.73 8.72 24.51
N LEU A 6 -13.76 7.44 24.11
CA LEU A 6 -12.62 6.53 24.26
C LEU A 6 -11.40 7.02 23.45
N LYS A 7 -11.60 7.47 22.20
CA LYS A 7 -10.51 8.02 21.38
C LYS A 7 -9.89 9.26 22.02
N LYS A 8 -10.73 10.20 22.50
CA LYS A 8 -10.25 11.41 23.19
C LYS A 8 -9.43 11.07 24.44
N HIS A 9 -9.92 10.13 25.24
CA HIS A 9 -9.22 9.69 26.44
C HIS A 9 -7.85 9.06 26.10
N LEU A 10 -7.78 8.19 25.09
CA LEU A 10 -6.53 7.57 24.67
C LEU A 10 -5.51 8.59 24.15
N ILE A 11 -5.94 9.56 23.35
CA ILE A 11 -5.05 10.63 22.85
C ILE A 11 -4.45 11.42 24.01
N GLN A 12 -5.26 11.81 24.99
CA GLN A 12 -4.78 12.52 26.17
C GLN A 12 -3.75 11.68 26.94
N ARG A 13 -4.05 10.39 27.19
CA ARG A 13 -3.13 9.50 27.91
C ARG A 13 -1.82 9.29 27.16
N ILE A 14 -1.84 9.20 25.83
CA ILE A 14 -0.64 9.09 25.01
C ILE A 14 0.20 10.37 25.09
N SER A 15 -0.43 11.55 25.10
CA SER A 15 0.28 12.84 25.17
C SER A 15 1.03 13.09 26.48
N GLU A 16 0.67 12.37 27.55
CA GLU A 16 1.30 12.45 28.86
C GLU A 16 2.50 11.50 29.02
N ILE A 17 2.77 10.62 28.03
CA ILE A 17 3.85 9.64 28.10
C ILE A 17 5.17 10.28 27.64
N GLU A 18 6.18 10.24 28.51
CA GLU A 18 7.55 10.68 28.19
C GLU A 18 8.48 9.52 27.81
N ASP A 19 8.11 8.28 28.14
CA ASP A 19 8.90 7.09 27.82
C ASP A 19 8.79 6.74 26.33
N THR A 20 9.89 6.97 25.61
CA THR A 20 9.99 6.69 24.17
C THR A 20 9.86 5.20 23.85
N ALA A 21 10.35 4.30 24.69
CA ALA A 21 10.23 2.85 24.45
C ALA A 21 8.76 2.41 24.54
N PHE A 22 8.00 3.03 25.46
CA PHE A 22 6.57 2.77 25.58
C PHE A 22 5.76 3.34 24.41
N LEU A 23 6.11 4.54 23.94
CA LEU A 23 5.52 5.13 22.73
C LEU A 23 5.79 4.28 21.47
N GLU A 24 7.00 3.74 21.30
CA GLU A 24 7.36 2.83 20.20
C GLU A 24 6.55 1.52 20.23
N ALA A 25 6.31 0.98 21.42
CA ALA A 25 5.45 -0.20 21.57
C ALA A 25 4.00 0.10 21.15
N ILE A 26 3.44 1.24 21.58
CA ILE A 26 2.10 1.68 21.18
C ILE A 26 2.02 1.88 19.66
N LYS A 27 3.02 2.53 19.07
CA LYS A 27 3.14 2.71 17.62
C LYS A 27 3.15 1.37 16.89
N THR A 28 3.95 0.41 17.34
CA THR A 28 4.03 -0.94 16.73
C THR A 28 2.67 -1.66 16.74
N ILE A 29 1.92 -1.55 17.84
CA ILE A 29 0.57 -2.14 17.94
C ILE A 29 -0.39 -1.47 16.95
N LEU A 30 -0.35 -0.15 16.84
CA LEU A 30 -1.20 0.60 15.89
C LEU A 30 -0.83 0.29 14.43
N ASP A 31 0.47 0.22 14.14
CA ASP A 31 0.98 -0.12 12.80
C ASP A 31 0.60 -1.55 12.40
N SER A 32 0.57 -2.51 13.34
CA SER A 32 0.12 -3.88 13.07
C SER A 32 -1.35 -3.99 12.66
N LYS A 33 -2.18 -2.98 12.99
CA LYS A 33 -3.58 -2.89 12.54
C LYS A 33 -3.73 -2.17 11.21
N SER A 34 -2.70 -1.46 10.75
CA SER A 34 -2.69 -0.94 9.39
C SER A 34 -2.49 -2.12 8.43
N GLN A 35 -3.36 -2.24 7.43
CA GLN A 35 -3.18 -3.23 6.36
C GLN A 35 -2.02 -2.78 5.48
N ILE A 36 -0.80 -2.94 5.95
CA ILE A 36 0.38 -2.84 5.11
C ILE A 36 0.32 -4.06 4.20
N LEU A 37 0.09 -3.82 2.90
CA LEU A 37 0.16 -4.84 1.86
C LEU A 37 1.60 -5.33 1.78
N HIS A 38 1.89 -6.43 2.47
CA HIS A 38 3.17 -7.10 2.36
C HIS A 38 3.21 -7.89 1.05
N LEU A 39 3.94 -7.34 0.07
CA LEU A 39 4.19 -8.04 -1.18
C LEU A 39 5.04 -9.30 -0.96
N THR A 40 4.78 -10.36 -1.71
CA THR A 40 5.68 -11.52 -1.75
C THR A 40 7.02 -11.14 -2.39
N ALA A 41 8.03 -12.01 -2.25
CA ALA A 41 9.31 -11.80 -2.92
C ALA A 41 9.14 -11.76 -4.45
N GLU A 42 8.25 -12.60 -4.98
CA GLU A 42 7.90 -12.66 -6.40
C GLU A 42 7.24 -11.36 -6.88
N GLN A 43 6.22 -10.87 -6.18
CA GLN A 43 5.55 -9.61 -6.52
C GLN A 43 6.52 -8.41 -6.51
N ARG A 44 7.47 -8.38 -5.56
CA ARG A 44 8.53 -7.36 -5.55
C ARG A 44 9.47 -7.47 -6.74
N ALA A 45 9.84 -8.69 -7.12
CA ALA A 45 10.68 -8.93 -8.27
C ALA A 45 9.98 -8.50 -9.57
N GLU A 46 8.69 -8.83 -9.71
CA GLU A 46 7.85 -8.47 -10.85
C GLU A 46 7.70 -6.95 -11.01
N ILE A 47 7.44 -6.23 -9.92
CA ILE A 47 7.38 -4.75 -9.94
C ILE A 47 8.73 -4.16 -10.35
N LYS A 48 9.84 -4.69 -9.81
CA LYS A 48 11.18 -4.22 -10.15
C LYS A 48 11.50 -4.46 -11.63
N GLN A 49 11.12 -5.61 -12.16
CA GLN A 49 11.26 -5.92 -13.58
C GLN A 49 10.42 -4.98 -14.45
N SER A 50 9.15 -4.75 -14.07
CA SER A 50 8.24 -3.86 -14.78
C SER A 50 8.78 -2.43 -14.84
N GLN A 51 9.34 -1.93 -13.74
CA GLN A 51 10.00 -0.61 -13.69
C GLN A 51 11.20 -0.52 -14.64
N GLU A 52 11.96 -1.60 -14.78
CA GLU A 52 13.10 -1.65 -15.69
C GLU A 52 12.66 -1.71 -17.15
N GLN A 53 11.62 -2.49 -17.46
CA GLN A 53 11.00 -2.53 -18.79
C GLN A 53 10.50 -1.14 -19.23
N ILE A 54 9.83 -0.41 -18.33
CA ILE A 54 9.38 0.96 -18.61
C ILE A 54 10.57 1.88 -18.96
N LYS A 55 11.67 1.82 -18.20
CA LYS A 55 12.88 2.61 -18.48
C LYS A 55 13.50 2.28 -19.83
N GLN A 56 13.42 1.02 -20.24
CA GLN A 56 13.92 0.56 -21.54
C GLN A 56 12.95 0.84 -22.70
N GLY A 57 11.80 1.48 -22.43
CA GLY A 57 10.77 1.74 -23.44
C GLY A 57 9.98 0.49 -23.83
N LEU A 58 10.10 -0.60 -23.06
CA LEU A 58 9.39 -1.86 -23.25
C LEU A 58 8.00 -1.79 -22.62
N PHE A 59 7.21 -0.82 -23.05
CA PHE A 59 5.81 -0.68 -22.66
C PHE A 59 4.97 -0.36 -23.90
N ILE A 60 3.66 -0.59 -23.80
CA ILE A 60 2.70 -0.17 -24.81
C ILE A 60 1.77 0.87 -24.20
N ASN A 61 1.33 1.82 -25.01
CA ASN A 61 0.31 2.78 -24.57
C ASN A 61 -1.07 2.14 -24.57
N GLN A 62 -1.94 2.68 -23.71
CA GLN A 62 -3.32 2.22 -23.57
C GLN A 62 -4.05 2.20 -24.92
N ASP A 63 -4.01 3.29 -25.68
CA ASP A 63 -4.68 3.38 -26.98
C ASP A 63 -4.29 2.23 -27.94
N LYS A 64 -3.00 1.88 -27.94
CA LYS A 64 -2.46 0.81 -28.78
C LYS A 64 -2.85 -0.58 -28.28
N LEU A 65 -3.00 -0.74 -26.97
CA LEU A 65 -3.50 -1.98 -26.37
C LEU A 65 -4.98 -2.17 -26.70
N ASP A 66 -5.77 -1.09 -26.62
CA ASP A 66 -7.20 -1.11 -26.92
C ASP A 66 -7.46 -1.48 -28.39
N GLU A 67 -6.69 -0.93 -29.33
CA GLU A 67 -6.73 -1.33 -30.75
C GLU A 67 -6.48 -2.83 -30.96
N GLU A 68 -5.49 -3.41 -30.28
CA GLU A 68 -5.17 -4.83 -30.40
C GLU A 68 -6.27 -5.71 -29.77
N PHE A 69 -6.87 -5.26 -28.66
CA PHE A 69 -8.02 -5.93 -28.06
C PHE A 69 -9.26 -5.89 -28.95
N GLU A 70 -9.55 -4.76 -29.60
CA GLU A 70 -10.67 -4.64 -30.54
C GLU A 70 -10.49 -5.56 -31.76
N LYS A 71 -9.27 -5.60 -32.33
CA LYS A 71 -8.95 -6.55 -33.41
C LYS A 71 -9.20 -7.98 -32.96
N TRP A 72 -8.66 -8.38 -31.81
CA TRP A 72 -8.84 -9.73 -31.28
C TRP A 72 -10.31 -10.09 -31.04
N ALA A 73 -11.10 -9.14 -30.51
CA ALA A 73 -12.53 -9.33 -30.29
C ALA A 73 -13.32 -9.47 -31.59
N SER A 74 -12.88 -8.83 -32.67
CA SER A 74 -13.52 -8.88 -33.99
C SER A 74 -13.12 -10.09 -34.85
N GLU A 75 -12.04 -10.78 -34.49
CA GLU A 75 -11.55 -11.99 -35.18
C GLU A 75 -12.21 -13.30 -34.71
N ASN A 76 -13.14 -13.24 -33.74
CA ASN A 76 -13.93 -14.37 -33.24
C ASN A 76 -15.42 -14.30 -33.63
#